data_AF-A0A2G6NVP7-F1
#
_entry.id   AF-A0A2G6NVP7-F1
#
_cell.length_a   1.000
_cell.length_b   1.000
_cell.length_c   1.000
_cell.angle_alpha   90.00
_cell.angle_beta   90.00
_cell.angle_gamma   90.00
#
_symmetry.space_group_name_H-M   'P 1'
#
loop_
_entity.id
_entity.type
_entity.pdbx_description
1 polymer ?
#
loop_
_entity_poly.entity_id
_entity_poly.type
_entity_poly.pdbx_seq_one_letter_code
_entity_poly.pdbx_strand_id
1 'polypeptide(L)'
;MMMTKRSGLLLTAGLMLALILTAGCAKRIDTRSTGQPDPGTRTVRHTVAAGETLSRIAENYYGDPALADRIARSNGISDPARILPGSVLVLEFGRGEYQDARRRAVALEAYNRGVERMQQDRLAQAEKQFRLALETWPDMPSSSYNLALVLSRRGRQAEAVEILDRICATDPTNIDFQYARGHSLFSMTRFAEAARAFEAVLKEDPRHKRAVFSLARCRQEDGRTAEAIAAWKRYLTLDKASSWAETARRNLKALRHGG
;
A
#
# COMPACT_ATOMS: atom_id res chain seq x y z
N MET A 1 58.47 -9.27 -5.57
CA MET A 1 57.78 -8.65 -6.73
C MET A 1 56.34 -9.17 -6.75
N MET A 2 55.49 -8.77 -5.80
CA MET A 2 54.42 -7.77 -5.94
C MET A 2 53.59 -7.88 -7.23
N MET A 3 52.37 -8.41 -7.13
CA MET A 3 51.09 -7.76 -7.51
C MET A 3 49.92 -8.69 -7.08
N THR A 4 49.36 -8.52 -5.88
CA THR A 4 48.12 -7.79 -5.52
C THR A 4 46.78 -8.33 -6.07
N LYS A 5 45.92 -8.68 -5.10
CA LYS A 5 44.50 -9.04 -5.15
C LYS A 5 43.60 -8.01 -5.87
N ARG A 6 42.50 -8.48 -6.46
CA ARG A 6 41.18 -7.81 -6.56
C ARG A 6 40.12 -8.90 -6.34
N SER A 7 39.36 -8.97 -5.23
CA SER A 7 38.26 -8.09 -4.80
C SER A 7 37.29 -7.86 -5.97
N GLY A 8 36.14 -8.52 -6.08
CA GLY A 8 35.08 -8.61 -5.10
C GLY A 8 34.19 -7.37 -5.22
N LEU A 9 33.12 -7.43 -6.02
CA LEU A 9 32.01 -6.48 -5.93
C LEU A 9 30.71 -7.14 -6.40
N LEU A 10 29.79 -7.26 -5.44
CA LEU A 10 28.39 -7.61 -5.62
C LEU A 10 27.71 -6.62 -6.57
N LEU A 11 26.96 -7.12 -7.56
CA LEU A 11 25.83 -6.36 -8.12
C LEU A 11 24.57 -6.76 -7.34
N THR A 12 24.25 -5.98 -6.31
CA THR A 12 22.95 -6.00 -5.64
C THR A 12 21.86 -5.47 -6.57
N ALA A 13 20.70 -6.12 -6.51
CA ALA A 13 19.45 -5.72 -7.14
C ALA A 13 19.15 -4.23 -6.92
N GLY A 14 18.84 -3.52 -8.02
CA GLY A 14 18.49 -2.11 -7.97
C GLY A 14 18.56 -1.43 -9.33
N LEU A 15 17.72 -1.84 -10.28
CA LEU A 15 17.37 -1.03 -11.45
C LEU A 15 15.83 -1.07 -11.53
N MET A 16 15.10 -0.13 -10.93
CA MET A 16 14.75 1.16 -11.54
C MET A 16 14.37 0.99 -13.01
N LEU A 17 13.17 0.47 -13.27
CA LEU A 17 12.43 0.88 -14.45
C LEU A 17 11.66 2.15 -14.09
N ALA A 18 12.40 3.25 -14.05
CA ALA A 18 11.82 4.57 -14.16
C ALA A 18 11.23 4.69 -15.57
N LEU A 19 9.90 4.53 -15.70
CA LEU A 19 9.23 5.15 -16.84
C LEU A 19 9.26 6.65 -16.58
N ILE A 20 10.22 7.31 -17.22
CA ILE A 20 10.26 8.74 -17.42
C ILE A 20 8.98 9.09 -18.18
N LEU A 21 7.93 9.49 -17.46
CA LEU A 21 6.89 10.31 -18.06
C LEU A 21 7.48 11.70 -18.15
N THR A 22 8.04 11.98 -19.32
CA THR A 22 8.21 13.35 -19.78
C THR A 22 6.90 14.08 -19.52
N ALA A 23 6.99 15.27 -18.91
CA ALA A 23 5.92 16.25 -18.93
C ALA A 23 5.74 16.74 -20.38
N GLY A 24 5.28 15.84 -21.26
CA GLY A 24 4.75 16.18 -22.56
C GLY A 24 3.33 16.65 -22.32
N CYS A 25 3.04 17.88 -22.73
CA CYS A 25 1.71 18.51 -22.72
C CYS A 25 0.60 17.48 -22.91
N ALA A 26 -0.02 17.03 -21.81
CA ALA A 26 -1.28 16.32 -21.89
C ALA A 26 -2.25 17.34 -22.49
N LYS A 27 -2.62 17.10 -23.76
CA LYS A 27 -3.64 17.85 -24.48
C LYS A 27 -4.78 18.06 -23.51
N ARG A 28 -5.06 19.32 -23.17
CA ARG A 28 -6.28 19.71 -22.46
C ARG A 28 -7.39 19.06 -23.28
N ILE A 29 -8.00 17.98 -22.80
CA ILE A 29 -9.22 17.49 -23.42
C ILE A 29 -10.19 18.63 -23.18
N ASP A 30 -10.48 19.38 -24.24
CA ASP A 30 -11.46 20.43 -24.22
C ASP A 30 -12.82 19.74 -24.07
N THR A 31 -13.18 19.46 -22.82
CA THR A 31 -14.48 18.91 -22.45
C THR A 31 -15.50 20.02 -22.63
N ARG A 32 -15.83 20.37 -23.88
CA ARG A 32 -17.14 20.94 -24.16
C ARG A 32 -18.14 19.83 -23.90
N SER A 33 -18.63 19.80 -22.66
CA SER A 33 -19.82 19.06 -22.25
C SER A 33 -20.90 19.28 -23.30
N THR A 34 -21.26 18.26 -24.07
CA THR A 34 -22.32 18.35 -25.09
C THR A 34 -23.72 18.28 -24.49
N GLY A 35 -23.85 18.37 -23.16
CA GLY A 35 -25.11 18.56 -22.46
C GLY A 35 -24.98 19.72 -21.47
N GLN A 36 -25.98 20.60 -21.46
CA GLN A 36 -26.12 21.61 -20.43
C GLN A 36 -26.42 20.87 -19.12
N PRO A 37 -25.63 21.03 -18.05
CA PRO A 37 -25.84 20.27 -16.82
C PRO A 37 -27.23 20.56 -16.27
N ASP A 38 -27.92 19.52 -15.82
CA ASP A 38 -29.29 19.60 -15.31
C ASP A 38 -29.41 20.71 -14.25
N PRO A 39 -30.47 21.53 -14.23
CA PRO A 39 -30.64 22.60 -13.25
C PRO A 39 -30.62 22.08 -11.81
N GLY A 40 -29.46 22.18 -11.15
CA GLY A 40 -29.24 21.65 -9.79
C GLY A 40 -28.05 20.72 -9.64
N THR A 41 -27.46 20.28 -10.75
CA THR A 41 -26.23 19.48 -10.76
C THR A 41 -25.02 20.32 -10.37
N ARG A 42 -24.22 19.80 -9.44
CA ARG A 42 -22.93 20.36 -9.03
C ARG A 42 -21.81 19.43 -9.46
N THR A 43 -20.65 19.98 -9.75
CA THR A 43 -19.52 19.20 -10.24
C THR A 43 -18.31 19.24 -9.30
N VAL A 44 -17.62 18.11 -9.22
CA VAL A 44 -16.32 17.97 -8.57
C VAL A 44 -15.31 17.56 -9.63
N ARG A 45 -14.11 18.13 -9.56
CA ARG A 45 -13.00 17.77 -10.45
C ARG A 45 -12.10 16.77 -9.74
N HIS A 46 -11.74 15.70 -10.43
CA HIS A 46 -10.83 14.67 -9.93
C HIS A 46 -9.68 14.48 -10.91
N THR A 47 -8.44 14.54 -10.42
CA THR A 47 -7.26 14.26 -11.25
C THR A 47 -6.87 12.81 -11.09
N VAL A 48 -6.93 12.06 -12.20
CA VAL A 48 -6.68 10.61 -12.22
C VAL A 48 -5.26 10.31 -11.77
N ALA A 49 -5.12 9.47 -10.75
CA ALA A 49 -3.83 8.99 -10.27
C ALA A 49 -3.31 7.80 -11.11
N ALA A 50 -2.01 7.52 -10.99
CA ALA A 50 -1.42 6.34 -11.64
C ALA A 50 -2.05 5.04 -11.11
N GLY A 51 -2.53 4.18 -12.02
CA GLY A 51 -3.13 2.88 -11.68
C GLY A 51 -4.58 2.94 -11.18
N GLU A 52 -5.21 4.12 -11.23
CA GLU A 52 -6.62 4.26 -10.86
C GLU A 52 -7.54 3.76 -11.98
N THR A 53 -8.75 3.33 -11.62
CA THR A 53 -9.78 2.88 -12.57
C THR A 53 -11.06 3.68 -12.37
N LEU A 54 -11.90 3.79 -13.41
CA LEU A 54 -13.19 4.48 -13.29
C LEU A 54 -14.09 3.82 -12.23
N SER A 55 -14.06 2.49 -12.09
CA SER A 55 -14.80 1.79 -11.04
C SER A 55 -14.33 2.17 -9.65
N ARG A 56 -13.01 2.33 -9.43
CA ARG A 56 -12.49 2.80 -8.14
C ARG A 56 -12.91 4.24 -7.86
N ILE A 57 -12.86 5.11 -8.87
CA ILE A 57 -13.31 6.50 -8.72
C ILE A 57 -14.81 6.52 -8.41
N ALA A 58 -15.60 5.68 -9.08
CA ALA A 58 -17.03 5.59 -8.85
C ALA A 58 -17.36 5.10 -7.42
N GLU A 59 -16.69 4.05 -6.95
CA GLU A 59 -16.75 3.59 -5.56
C GLU A 59 -16.43 4.73 -4.58
N ASN A 60 -15.30 5.43 -4.79
CA ASN A 60 -14.84 6.47 -3.87
C ASN A 60 -15.83 7.63 -3.78
N TYR A 61 -16.46 8.03 -4.87
CA TYR A 61 -17.32 9.22 -4.89
C TYR A 61 -18.80 8.93 -4.72
N TYR A 62 -19.28 7.80 -5.23
CA TYR A 62 -20.69 7.44 -5.26
C TYR A 62 -21.03 6.23 -4.38
N GLY A 63 -20.02 5.47 -3.91
CA GLY A 63 -20.23 4.22 -3.15
C GLY A 63 -20.75 3.06 -4.01
N ASP A 64 -20.68 3.19 -5.34
CA ASP A 64 -21.11 2.16 -6.28
C ASP A 64 -20.14 2.12 -7.48
N PRO A 65 -19.38 1.03 -7.66
CA PRO A 65 -18.41 0.93 -8.74
C PRO A 65 -19.07 0.78 -10.11
N ALA A 66 -20.36 0.38 -10.17
CA ALA A 66 -21.14 0.28 -11.41
C ALA A 66 -21.44 1.66 -12.02
N LEU A 67 -21.29 2.75 -11.25
CA LEU A 67 -21.43 4.11 -11.76
C LEU A 67 -20.22 4.61 -12.56
N ALA A 68 -19.22 3.75 -12.81
CA ALA A 68 -18.10 4.02 -13.72
C ALA A 68 -18.58 4.46 -15.11
N ASP A 69 -19.63 3.83 -15.64
CA ASP A 69 -20.16 4.16 -16.97
C ASP A 69 -20.77 5.56 -17.02
N ARG A 70 -21.34 6.03 -15.90
CA ARG A 70 -21.83 7.40 -15.78
C ARG A 70 -20.67 8.38 -15.91
N ILE A 71 -19.56 8.13 -15.22
CA ILE A 71 -18.35 8.96 -15.30
C ILE A 71 -17.81 8.96 -16.74
N ALA A 72 -17.74 7.79 -17.37
CA ALA A 72 -17.26 7.66 -18.74
C ALA A 72 -18.07 8.51 -19.71
N ARG A 73 -19.41 8.40 -19.67
CA ARG A 73 -20.32 9.18 -20.52
C ARG A 73 -20.17 10.69 -20.30
N SER A 74 -20.22 11.16 -19.05
CA SER A 74 -20.12 12.61 -18.75
C SER A 74 -18.76 13.21 -19.13
N ASN A 75 -17.73 12.38 -19.32
CA ASN A 75 -16.38 12.81 -19.71
C ASN A 75 -16.02 12.45 -21.16
N GLY A 76 -16.95 11.90 -21.94
CA GLY A 76 -16.69 11.50 -23.34
C GLY A 76 -15.65 10.39 -23.49
N ILE A 77 -15.51 9.52 -22.49
CA ILE A 77 -14.56 8.41 -22.49
C ILE A 77 -15.20 7.21 -23.18
N SER A 78 -14.69 6.84 -24.36
CA SER A 78 -15.22 5.71 -25.14
C SER A 78 -14.76 4.34 -24.61
N ASP A 79 -13.59 4.27 -23.98
CA ASP A 79 -13.05 3.05 -23.38
C ASP A 79 -12.75 3.29 -21.89
N PRO A 80 -13.65 2.86 -20.98
CA PRO A 80 -13.49 3.00 -19.54
C PRO A 80 -12.22 2.37 -18.96
N ALA A 81 -11.61 1.41 -19.66
CA ALA A 81 -10.36 0.78 -19.23
C ALA A 81 -9.12 1.64 -19.52
N ARG A 82 -9.25 2.72 -20.30
CA ARG A 82 -8.13 3.56 -20.77
C ARG A 82 -8.19 4.99 -20.23
N ILE A 83 -8.27 5.15 -18.91
CA ILE A 83 -8.07 6.46 -18.28
C ILE A 83 -6.59 6.76 -18.08
N LEU A 84 -6.18 7.98 -18.45
CA LEU A 84 -4.78 8.40 -18.39
C LEU A 84 -4.50 9.16 -17.09
N PRO A 85 -3.43 8.80 -16.35
CA PRO A 85 -2.98 9.57 -15.20
C PRO A 85 -2.75 11.05 -15.56
N GLY A 86 -3.19 11.95 -14.69
CA GLY A 86 -3.15 13.40 -14.91
C GLY A 86 -4.35 13.98 -15.67
N SER A 87 -5.22 13.12 -16.25
CA SER A 87 -6.50 13.58 -16.81
C SER A 87 -7.41 14.11 -15.71
N VAL A 88 -8.19 15.15 -16.01
CA VAL A 88 -9.15 15.70 -15.05
C VAL A 88 -10.56 15.28 -15.44
N LEU A 89 -11.18 14.46 -14.60
CA LEU A 89 -12.56 14.05 -14.73
C LEU A 89 -13.48 15.05 -14.06
N VAL A 90 -14.64 15.28 -14.67
CA VAL A 90 -15.77 16.01 -14.11
C VAL A 90 -16.78 14.99 -13.59
N LEU A 91 -17.04 15.04 -12.29
CA LEU A 91 -17.96 14.17 -11.59
C LEU A 91 -19.19 14.97 -11.18
N GLU A 92 -20.38 14.46 -11.47
CA GLU A 92 -21.66 15.16 -11.29
C GLU A 92 -22.41 14.63 -10.06
N PHE A 93 -22.98 15.55 -9.26
CA PHE A 93 -23.67 15.24 -8.01
C PHE A 93 -24.93 16.10 -7.85
N GLY A 94 -25.93 15.54 -7.15
CA GLY A 94 -27.06 16.32 -6.65
C GLY A 94 -26.64 17.25 -5.50
N ARG A 95 -27.51 18.20 -5.13
CA ARG A 95 -27.23 19.17 -4.05
C ARG A 95 -26.92 18.52 -2.70
N GLY A 96 -27.59 17.41 -2.37
CA GLY A 96 -27.40 16.70 -1.11
C GLY A 96 -26.06 15.96 -1.01
N GLU A 97 -25.56 15.46 -2.14
CA GLU A 97 -24.34 14.63 -2.21
C GLU A 97 -23.09 15.49 -2.42
N TYR A 98 -23.24 16.68 -3.01
CA TYR A 98 -22.13 17.51 -3.44
C TYR A 98 -21.15 17.86 -2.31
N GLN A 99 -21.64 18.14 -1.11
CA GLN A 99 -20.75 18.50 0.01
C GLN A 99 -19.90 17.32 0.46
N ASP A 100 -20.46 16.11 0.45
CA ASP A 100 -19.71 14.91 0.77
C ASP A 100 -18.68 14.58 -0.32
N ALA A 101 -19.11 14.61 -1.58
CA ALA A 101 -18.22 14.45 -2.73
C ALA A 101 -17.06 15.44 -2.74
N ARG A 102 -17.32 16.70 -2.35
CA ARG A 102 -16.29 17.73 -2.22
C ARG A 102 -15.29 17.40 -1.11
N ARG A 103 -15.74 16.92 0.05
CA ARG A 103 -14.84 16.44 1.12
C ARG A 103 -13.99 15.27 0.65
N ARG A 104 -14.60 14.27 0.00
CA ARG A 104 -13.88 13.12 -0.54
C ARG A 104 -12.83 13.53 -1.57
N ALA A 105 -13.12 14.52 -2.44
CA ALA A 105 -12.12 15.04 -3.38
C ALA A 105 -10.91 15.66 -2.69
N VAL A 106 -11.12 16.49 -1.68
CA VAL A 106 -10.01 17.08 -0.91
C VAL A 106 -9.17 15.99 -0.23
N ALA A 107 -9.83 14.97 0.35
CA ALA A 107 -9.15 13.84 0.97
C ALA A 107 -8.34 13.01 -0.04
N LEU A 108 -8.91 12.69 -1.22
CA LEU A 108 -8.24 11.93 -2.27
C LEU A 108 -7.07 12.70 -2.89
N GLU A 109 -7.20 14.01 -3.06
CA GLU A 109 -6.08 14.86 -3.52
C GLU A 109 -4.92 14.83 -2.51
N ALA A 110 -5.23 14.97 -1.22
CA ALA A 110 -4.23 14.83 -0.16
C ALA A 110 -3.60 13.43 -0.15
N TYR A 111 -4.40 12.37 -0.27
CA TYR A 111 -3.91 10.99 -0.38
C TYR A 111 -2.94 10.82 -1.55
N ASN A 112 -3.31 11.29 -2.76
CA ASN A 112 -2.49 11.17 -3.96
C ASN A 112 -1.15 11.91 -3.80
N ARG A 113 -1.17 13.11 -3.21
CA ARG A 113 0.05 13.83 -2.84
C ARG A 113 0.87 13.05 -1.81
N GLY A 114 0.23 12.43 -0.83
CA GLY A 114 0.89 11.59 0.16
C GLY A 114 1.64 10.42 -0.48
N VAL A 115 1.01 9.73 -1.42
CA VAL A 115 1.63 8.65 -2.20
C VAL A 115 2.82 9.15 -3.01
N GLU A 116 2.67 10.27 -3.72
CA GLU A 116 3.76 10.89 -4.49
C GLU A 116 4.96 11.25 -3.59
N ARG A 117 4.72 11.87 -2.43
CA ARG A 117 5.79 12.19 -1.46
C ARG A 117 6.44 10.94 -0.89
N MET A 118 5.67 9.87 -0.66
CA MET A 118 6.21 8.59 -0.19
C MET A 118 7.12 7.93 -1.24
N GLN A 119 6.77 8.01 -2.52
CA GLN A 119 7.61 7.53 -3.64
C GLN A 119 8.91 8.33 -3.77
N GLN A 120 8.88 9.63 -3.45
CA GLN A 120 10.05 10.51 -3.41
C GLN A 120 10.87 10.36 -2.11
N ASP A 121 10.55 9.40 -1.24
CA ASP A 121 11.14 9.20 0.10
C ASP A 121 11.01 10.42 1.04
N ARG A 122 10.08 11.35 0.74
CA ARG A 122 9.82 12.55 1.56
C ARG A 122 8.82 12.22 2.66
N LEU A 123 9.22 11.36 3.60
CA LEU A 123 8.34 10.74 4.59
C LEU A 123 7.56 11.74 5.46
N ALA A 124 8.20 12.83 5.92
CA ALA A 124 7.51 13.83 6.73
C ALA A 124 6.41 14.58 5.95
N GLN A 125 6.62 14.81 4.65
CA GLN A 125 5.62 15.42 3.78
C GLN A 125 4.48 14.44 3.49
N ALA A 126 4.81 13.17 3.25
CA ALA A 126 3.81 12.12 3.05
C ALA A 126 2.90 11.97 4.27
N GLU A 127 3.47 11.92 5.48
CA GLU A 127 2.73 11.88 6.74
C GLU A 127 1.74 13.04 6.87
N LYS A 128 2.19 14.28 6.59
CA LYS A 128 1.33 15.46 6.62
C LYS A 128 0.14 15.32 5.67
N GLN A 129 0.35 14.80 4.47
CA GLN A 129 -0.70 14.63 3.49
C GLN A 129 -1.70 13.52 3.87
N PHE A 130 -1.23 12.38 4.39
CA PHE A 130 -2.15 11.33 4.84
C PHE A 130 -2.97 11.75 6.06
N ARG A 131 -2.39 12.52 7.00
CA ARG A 131 -3.17 13.10 8.10
C ARG A 131 -4.23 14.08 7.60
N LEU A 132 -3.89 14.96 6.66
CA LEU A 132 -4.86 15.88 6.06
C LEU A 132 -6.01 15.13 5.36
N ALA A 133 -5.72 14.01 4.68
CA ALA A 133 -6.74 13.17 4.09
C ALA A 133 -7.71 12.63 5.16
N LEU A 134 -7.18 12.11 6.26
CA LEU A 134 -7.96 11.56 7.38
C LEU A 134 -8.70 12.61 8.21
N GLU A 135 -8.21 13.85 8.27
CA GLU A 135 -8.95 14.97 8.87
C GLU A 135 -10.23 15.28 8.09
N THR A 136 -10.19 15.13 6.77
CA THR A 136 -11.31 15.47 5.88
C THR A 136 -12.26 14.29 5.66
N TRP A 137 -11.71 13.08 5.61
CA TRP A 137 -12.44 11.83 5.47
C TRP A 137 -11.79 10.77 6.39
N PRO A 138 -12.27 10.64 7.65
CA PRO A 138 -11.66 9.76 8.65
C PRO A 138 -11.70 8.27 8.30
N ASP A 139 -12.74 7.84 7.59
CA ASP A 139 -12.94 6.45 7.19
C ASP A 139 -12.30 6.17 5.83
N MET A 140 -10.96 6.20 5.80
CA MET A 140 -10.18 5.95 4.60
C MET A 140 -9.06 4.94 4.89
N PRO A 141 -9.34 3.62 4.84
CA PRO A 141 -8.37 2.58 5.19
C PRO A 141 -7.05 2.66 4.42
N SER A 142 -7.09 3.08 3.15
CA SER A 142 -5.89 3.29 2.32
C SER A 142 -4.98 4.40 2.86
N SER A 143 -5.55 5.52 3.32
CA SER A 143 -4.79 6.61 3.96
C SER A 143 -4.24 6.17 5.31
N SER A 144 -5.03 5.48 6.13
CA SER A 144 -4.59 4.92 7.41
C SER A 144 -3.44 3.92 7.23
N TYR A 145 -3.56 2.99 6.29
CA TYR A 145 -2.52 2.01 5.97
C TYR A 145 -1.22 2.70 5.54
N ASN A 146 -1.28 3.62 4.57
CA ASN A 146 -0.09 4.33 4.12
C ASN A 146 0.53 5.22 5.21
N LEU A 147 -0.30 5.86 6.05
CA LEU A 147 0.19 6.60 7.22
C LEU A 147 0.96 5.68 8.17
N ALA A 148 0.44 4.48 8.47
CA ALA A 148 1.12 3.51 9.30
C ALA A 148 2.46 3.05 8.69
N LEU A 149 2.50 2.80 7.37
CA LEU A 149 3.76 2.48 6.68
C LEU A 149 4.79 3.61 6.77
N VAL A 150 4.36 4.87 6.60
CA VAL A 150 5.23 6.04 6.73
C VAL A 150 5.74 6.18 8.17
N LEU A 151 4.87 6.03 9.18
CA LEU A 151 5.24 6.09 10.59
C LEU A 151 6.25 5.00 10.95
N SER A 152 6.03 3.77 10.46
CA SER A 152 6.97 2.66 10.65
C SER A 152 8.34 2.96 10.03
N ARG A 153 8.40 3.48 8.80
CA ARG A 153 9.65 3.89 8.15
C ARG A 153 10.36 5.04 8.88
N ARG A 154 9.61 5.85 9.64
CA ARG A 154 10.14 6.92 10.51
C ARG A 154 10.49 6.44 11.92
N GLY A 155 10.41 5.14 12.20
CA GLY A 155 10.72 4.55 13.51
C GLY A 155 9.61 4.69 14.56
N ARG A 156 8.45 5.24 14.21
CA ARG A 156 7.30 5.47 15.11
C ARG A 156 6.38 4.25 15.11
N GLN A 157 6.92 3.12 15.57
CA GLN A 157 6.24 1.82 15.47
C GLN A 157 4.97 1.74 16.33
N ALA A 158 4.97 2.32 17.53
CA ALA A 158 3.81 2.31 18.41
C ALA A 158 2.59 2.97 17.76
N GLU A 159 2.77 4.17 17.19
CA GLU A 159 1.70 4.87 16.48
C GLU A 159 1.26 4.14 15.21
N ALA A 160 2.19 3.49 14.50
CA ALA A 160 1.84 2.66 13.36
C ALA A 160 0.93 1.50 13.78
N VAL A 161 1.25 0.82 14.90
CA VAL A 161 0.43 -0.28 15.45
C VAL A 161 -0.95 0.21 15.85
N GLU A 162 -1.09 1.37 16.51
CA GLU A 162 -2.40 1.92 16.87
C GLU A 162 -3.31 2.16 15.66
N ILE A 163 -2.74 2.66 14.56
CA ILE A 163 -3.48 2.85 13.31
C ILE A 163 -3.84 1.50 12.69
N LEU A 164 -2.89 0.57 12.64
CA LEU A 164 -3.07 -0.77 12.08
C LEU A 164 -4.11 -1.58 12.88
N ASP A 165 -4.12 -1.48 14.20
CA ASP A 165 -5.12 -2.12 15.06
C ASP A 165 -6.54 -1.65 14.70
N ARG A 166 -6.74 -0.36 14.43
CA ARG A 166 -8.04 0.19 14.02
C ARG A 166 -8.51 -0.35 12.68
N ILE A 167 -7.64 -0.37 11.66
CA ILE A 167 -8.03 -0.87 10.32
C ILE A 167 -8.11 -2.40 10.25
N CYS A 168 -7.35 -3.12 11.08
CA CYS A 168 -7.52 -4.57 11.24
C CYS A 168 -8.83 -4.92 11.97
N ALA A 169 -9.34 -4.06 12.84
CA ALA A 169 -10.62 -4.28 13.50
C ALA A 169 -11.80 -4.18 12.51
N THR A 170 -11.68 -3.34 11.47
CA THR A 170 -12.70 -3.19 10.42
C THR A 170 -12.60 -4.27 9.34
N ASP A 171 -11.39 -4.69 8.96
CA ASP A 171 -11.15 -5.76 8.00
C ASP A 171 -10.07 -6.72 8.53
N PRO A 172 -10.45 -7.72 9.34
CA PRO A 172 -9.51 -8.62 10.00
C PRO A 172 -8.81 -9.59 9.04
N THR A 173 -9.38 -9.80 7.85
CA THR A 173 -8.88 -10.71 6.81
C THR A 173 -7.93 -10.03 5.83
N ASN A 174 -7.74 -8.72 5.94
CA ASN A 174 -6.84 -7.99 5.08
C ASN A 174 -5.38 -8.41 5.30
N ILE A 175 -4.81 -9.15 4.34
CA ILE A 175 -3.44 -9.65 4.40
C ILE A 175 -2.44 -8.51 4.57
N ASP A 176 -2.61 -7.39 3.85
CA ASP A 176 -1.65 -6.28 3.88
C ASP A 176 -1.65 -5.59 5.24
N PHE A 177 -2.83 -5.42 5.86
CA PHE A 177 -2.95 -4.79 7.18
C PHE A 177 -2.33 -5.68 8.26
N GLN A 178 -2.68 -6.96 8.29
CA GLN A 178 -2.12 -7.92 9.25
C GLN A 178 -0.60 -8.08 9.08
N TYR A 179 -0.11 -8.09 7.83
CA TYR A 179 1.31 -8.17 7.56
C TYR A 179 2.07 -6.94 8.06
N ALA A 180 1.59 -5.73 7.76
CA ALA A 180 2.20 -4.49 8.24
C ALA A 180 2.16 -4.38 9.78
N ARG A 181 1.07 -4.84 10.40
CA ARG A 181 0.90 -4.94 11.85
C ARG A 181 1.96 -5.85 12.46
N GLY A 182 2.14 -7.06 11.90
CA GLY A 182 3.16 -8.01 12.34
C GLY A 182 4.57 -7.44 12.28
N HIS A 183 4.92 -6.72 11.20
CA HIS A 183 6.24 -6.06 11.07
C HIS A 183 6.47 -4.95 12.09
N SER A 184 5.46 -4.12 12.34
CA SER A 184 5.55 -3.03 13.30
C SER A 184 5.70 -3.58 14.73
N LEU A 185 4.93 -4.62 15.08
CA LEU A 185 5.05 -5.33 16.37
C LEU A 185 6.39 -6.03 16.54
N PHE A 186 6.91 -6.67 15.49
CA PHE A 186 8.23 -7.31 15.51
C PHE A 186 9.33 -6.27 15.80
N SER A 187 9.24 -5.10 15.17
CA SER A 187 10.19 -3.99 15.38
C SER A 187 10.15 -3.43 16.80
N MET A 188 9.04 -3.65 17.53
CA MET A 188 8.88 -3.32 18.95
C MET A 188 9.23 -4.50 19.88
N THR A 189 9.87 -5.55 19.37
CA THR A 189 10.20 -6.80 20.10
C THR A 189 8.99 -7.51 20.71
N ARG A 190 7.76 -7.22 20.23
CA ARG A 190 6.51 -7.87 20.67
C ARG A 190 6.29 -9.15 19.86
N PHE A 191 7.22 -10.11 19.97
CA PHE A 191 7.32 -11.26 19.06
C PHE A 191 6.09 -12.17 19.07
N ALA A 192 5.52 -12.47 20.24
CA ALA A 192 4.30 -13.27 20.34
C ALA A 192 3.10 -12.61 19.63
N GLU A 193 2.99 -11.28 19.67
CA GLU A 193 1.91 -10.55 19.01
C GLU A 193 2.13 -10.43 17.50
N ALA A 194 3.39 -10.22 17.09
CA ALA A 194 3.79 -10.27 15.69
C ALA A 194 3.51 -11.65 15.07
N ALA A 195 3.80 -12.73 15.81
CA ALA A 195 3.49 -14.10 15.39
C ALA A 195 1.99 -14.28 15.10
N ARG A 196 1.12 -13.83 16.01
CA ARG A 196 -0.35 -13.90 15.81
C ARG A 196 -0.80 -13.14 14.56
N ALA A 197 -0.22 -11.96 14.29
CA ALA A 197 -0.52 -11.20 13.09
C ALA A 197 -0.07 -11.92 11.80
N PHE A 198 1.11 -12.54 11.79
CA PHE A 198 1.56 -13.34 10.65
C PHE A 198 0.78 -14.65 10.50
N GLU A 199 0.29 -15.25 11.59
CA GLU A 199 -0.60 -16.41 11.54
C GLU A 199 -1.96 -16.05 10.92
N ALA A 200 -2.48 -14.84 11.19
CA ALA A 200 -3.68 -14.33 10.50
C ALA A 200 -3.44 -14.21 8.99
N VAL A 201 -2.29 -13.69 8.56
CA VAL A 201 -1.92 -13.69 7.12
C VAL A 201 -1.89 -15.09 6.54
N LEU A 202 -1.31 -16.06 7.26
CA LEU A 202 -1.18 -17.44 6.79
C LEU A 202 -2.48 -18.25 6.85
N LYS A 203 -3.51 -17.75 7.54
CA LYS A 203 -4.85 -18.31 7.50
C LYS A 203 -5.51 -18.01 6.14
N GLU A 204 -5.33 -16.79 5.63
CA GLU A 204 -5.89 -16.35 4.35
C GLU A 204 -5.02 -16.78 3.15
N ASP A 205 -3.69 -16.69 3.27
CA ASP A 205 -2.73 -17.22 2.29
C ASP A 205 -1.69 -18.14 2.96
N PRO A 206 -1.96 -19.46 3.03
CA PRO A 206 -1.03 -20.43 3.61
C PRO A 206 0.34 -20.52 2.91
N ARG A 207 0.48 -19.96 1.69
CA ARG A 207 1.71 -19.98 0.89
C ARG A 207 2.40 -18.61 0.86
N HIS A 208 1.94 -17.63 1.64
CA HIS A 208 2.54 -16.30 1.72
C HIS A 208 3.97 -16.35 2.28
N LYS A 209 4.97 -16.49 1.38
CA LYS A 209 6.38 -16.73 1.71
C LYS A 209 6.94 -15.73 2.73
N ARG A 210 6.57 -14.46 2.55
CA ARG A 210 6.94 -13.33 3.40
C ARG A 210 6.46 -13.50 4.84
N ALA A 211 5.24 -14.01 5.04
CA ALA A 211 4.68 -14.22 6.37
C ALA A 211 5.25 -15.48 7.01
N VAL A 212 5.46 -16.58 6.26
CA VAL A 212 6.13 -17.79 6.78
C VAL A 212 7.54 -17.46 7.28
N PHE A 213 8.30 -16.70 6.50
CA PHE A 213 9.64 -16.23 6.91
C PHE A 213 9.59 -15.39 8.18
N SER A 214 8.65 -14.43 8.25
CA SER A 214 8.53 -13.51 9.38
C SER A 214 8.05 -14.23 10.66
N LEU A 215 7.14 -15.19 10.54
CA LEU A 215 6.69 -16.03 11.64
C LEU A 215 7.83 -16.91 12.19
N ALA A 216 8.66 -17.48 11.32
CA ALA A 216 9.83 -18.24 11.73
C ALA A 216 10.81 -17.37 12.53
N ARG A 217 11.02 -16.11 12.13
CA ARG A 217 11.79 -15.14 12.91
C ARG A 217 11.14 -14.83 14.24
N CYS A 218 9.84 -14.55 14.29
CA CYS A 218 9.14 -14.26 15.55
C CYS A 218 9.35 -15.39 16.56
N ARG A 219 9.13 -16.65 16.15
CA ARG A 219 9.30 -17.82 17.02
C ARG A 219 10.75 -18.02 17.48
N GLN A 220 11.71 -17.67 16.64
CA GLN A 220 13.13 -17.71 17.00
C GLN A 220 13.47 -16.68 18.07
N GLU A 221 13.09 -15.41 17.85
CA GLU A 221 13.36 -14.33 18.81
C GLU A 221 12.58 -14.49 20.13
N ASP A 222 11.42 -15.15 20.08
CA ASP A 222 10.60 -15.51 21.25
C ASP A 222 11.15 -16.75 22.00
N GLY A 223 12.27 -17.35 21.56
CA GLY A 223 12.90 -18.51 22.21
C GLY A 223 12.19 -19.85 21.97
N ARG A 224 11.18 -19.89 21.09
CA ARG A 224 10.40 -21.10 20.76
C ARG A 224 11.13 -21.95 19.71
N THR A 225 12.30 -22.46 20.08
CA THR A 225 13.28 -23.13 19.18
C THR A 225 12.67 -24.24 18.32
N ALA A 226 11.89 -25.16 18.89
CA ALA A 226 11.30 -26.26 18.14
C ALA A 226 10.34 -25.77 17.04
N GLU A 227 9.55 -24.73 17.35
CA GLU A 227 8.58 -24.16 16.42
C GLU A 227 9.23 -23.27 15.36
N ALA A 228 10.32 -22.58 15.72
CA ALA A 228 11.16 -21.86 14.78
C ALA A 228 11.80 -22.82 13.76
N ILE A 229 12.36 -23.95 14.23
CA ILE A 229 12.90 -25.01 13.35
C ILE A 229 11.83 -25.52 12.37
N ALA A 230 10.62 -25.81 12.86
CA ALA A 230 9.51 -26.25 12.01
C ALA A 230 9.13 -25.18 10.98
N ALA A 231 9.05 -23.91 11.38
CA ALA A 231 8.72 -22.80 10.51
C ALA A 231 9.81 -22.54 9.44
N TRP A 232 11.09 -22.62 9.80
CA TRP A 232 12.20 -22.51 8.84
C TRP A 232 12.20 -23.64 7.81
N LYS A 233 11.93 -24.88 8.25
CA LYS A 233 11.75 -26.02 7.33
C LYS A 233 10.58 -25.77 6.38
N ARG A 234 9.43 -25.31 6.89
CA ARG A 234 8.27 -24.94 6.06
C ARG A 234 8.60 -23.84 5.06
N TYR A 235 9.33 -22.80 5.46
CA TYR A 235 9.77 -21.77 4.52
C TYR A 235 10.60 -22.36 3.37
N LEU A 236 11.53 -23.26 3.69
CA LEU A 236 12.40 -23.92 2.70
C LEU A 236 11.67 -24.90 1.77
N THR A 237 10.44 -25.33 2.08
CA THR A 237 9.61 -26.07 1.11
C THR A 237 8.99 -25.14 0.06
N LEU A 238 8.71 -23.88 0.43
CA LEU A 238 8.12 -22.87 -0.43
C LEU A 238 9.15 -22.11 -1.28
N ASP A 239 10.36 -21.92 -0.74
CA ASP A 239 11.45 -21.21 -1.41
C ASP A 239 12.80 -21.88 -1.13
N LYS A 240 13.45 -22.35 -2.20
CA LYS A 240 14.70 -23.09 -2.13
C LYS A 240 15.90 -22.32 -2.66
N ALA A 241 15.71 -21.18 -3.32
CA ALA A 241 16.79 -20.59 -4.12
C ALA A 241 17.01 -19.09 -3.88
N SER A 242 16.10 -18.39 -3.21
CA SER A 242 16.29 -16.97 -2.93
C SER A 242 17.36 -16.69 -1.87
N SER A 243 17.79 -15.44 -1.77
CA SER A 243 18.65 -14.95 -0.67
C SER A 243 18.00 -15.15 0.71
N TRP A 244 16.66 -15.16 0.77
CA TRP A 244 15.93 -15.51 1.99
C TRP A 244 16.01 -17.00 2.31
N ALA A 245 16.10 -17.89 1.30
CA ALA A 245 16.36 -19.31 1.51
C ALA A 245 17.75 -19.56 2.12
N GLU A 246 18.77 -18.82 1.69
CA GLU A 246 20.10 -18.86 2.33
C GLU A 246 20.04 -18.41 3.80
N THR A 247 19.32 -17.32 4.07
CA THR A 247 19.11 -16.82 5.44
C THR A 247 18.38 -17.84 6.30
N ALA A 248 17.31 -18.45 5.78
CA ALA A 248 16.56 -19.49 6.46
C ALA A 248 17.42 -20.73 6.78
N ARG A 249 18.29 -21.17 5.85
CA ARG A 249 19.25 -22.26 6.10
C ARG A 249 20.23 -21.91 7.21
N ARG A 250 20.75 -20.69 7.23
CA ARG A 250 21.68 -20.21 8.27
C ARG A 250 21.02 -20.24 9.64
N ASN A 251 19.82 -19.67 9.75
CA ASN A 251 19.04 -19.65 10.99
C ASN A 251 18.70 -21.07 11.46
N LEU A 252 18.26 -21.94 10.55
CA LEU A 252 17.98 -23.34 10.84
C LEU A 252 19.23 -24.10 11.32
N LYS A 253 20.40 -23.84 10.73
CA LYS A 253 21.68 -24.43 11.18
C LYS A 253 22.03 -23.94 12.58
N ALA A 254 21.94 -22.65 12.84
CA ALA A 254 22.24 -22.07 14.15
C ALA A 254 21.37 -22.68 15.26
N LEU A 255 20.06 -22.80 15.04
CA LEU A 255 19.13 -23.37 16.01
C LEU A 255 19.34 -24.86 16.30
N ARG A 256 19.97 -25.61 15.40
CA ARG A 256 20.26 -27.04 15.58
C ARG A 256 21.58 -27.31 16.31
N HIS A 257 22.46 -26.32 16.38
CA HIS A 257 23.83 -26.48 16.91
C HIS A 257 24.15 -25.53 18.08
N GLY A 258 23.23 -24.64 18.46
CA GLY A 258 23.44 -23.62 19.50
C GLY A 258 22.68 -23.88 20.81
N GLY A 259 22.64 -25.13 21.27
CA GLY A 259 22.08 -25.52 22.57
C GLY A 259 23.18 -25.98 23.52
#